data_AF-A0A1J4KST3-F1
#
_entry.id   AF-A0A1J4KST3-F1
#
_cell.length_a   1.000
_cell.length_b   1.000
_cell.length_c   1.000
_cell.angle_alpha   90.00
_cell.angle_beta   90.00
_cell.angle_gamma   90.00
#
_symmetry.space_group_name_H-M   'P 1'
#
loop_
_entity.id
_entity.type
_entity.pdbx_description
1 polymer ?
#
loop_
_entity_poly.entity_id
_entity_poly.type
_entity_poly.pdbx_seq_one_letter_code
_entity_poly.pdbx_strand_id
1 'polypeptide(L)'
;MSKKYTENPDPFALFGNQDQNDNFDDDWDPFAETLQKFDDDSANSNEDPFVPVDFTQNELPVQHRRTISSPMRVLSPQPVYNNTVYHPPVCQLPLAMSTCDFHNQPRPFIIPRPPFNIPLRQTMCSEFTSDEAAFFAVRSDPTLNFNPLRLGLIPPNLWEDRNMTFGECVSEFFQRKNNANSRFSHKLFNALRLSEFNPIYTPFVGVKWLNENILRVDKRAFARLLGIKSIDGSLFHQQGNFPSHGFFEIGAGDVNRYCPPGLDLTGVDFENVRLLVHTENLFKRGCTEADIEHCRWASARKS
;
A
#
# COMPACT_ATOMS: atom_id res chain seq x y z
N MET A 1 36.32 71.30 15.47
CA MET A 1 36.47 70.27 14.42
C MET A 1 35.18 69.47 14.36
N SER A 2 34.22 69.95 13.56
CA SER A 2 32.87 69.35 13.46
C SER A 2 32.83 68.40 12.27
N LYS A 3 32.61 67.11 12.53
CA LYS A 3 32.42 66.09 11.49
C LYS A 3 30.95 66.11 11.05
N LYS A 4 30.73 66.41 9.76
CA LYS A 4 29.46 66.25 9.07
C LYS A 4 29.20 64.76 8.84
N TYR A 5 28.04 64.27 9.24
CA TYR A 5 27.53 62.96 8.85
C TYR A 5 26.77 63.10 7.52
N THR A 6 27.14 62.29 6.55
CA THR A 6 26.46 62.09 5.27
C THR A 6 25.42 61.00 5.45
N GLU A 7 24.14 61.35 5.27
CA GLU A 7 23.01 60.42 5.27
C GLU A 7 23.01 59.60 3.96
N ASN A 8 22.88 58.27 4.11
CA ASN A 8 22.63 57.35 3.00
C ASN A 8 21.12 57.29 2.72
N PRO A 9 20.67 57.36 1.46
CA PRO A 9 19.25 57.23 1.12
C PRO A 9 18.77 55.77 1.29
N ASP A 10 17.63 55.63 1.97
CA ASP A 10 16.94 54.38 2.21
C ASP A 10 16.43 53.75 0.89
N PRO A 11 16.89 52.54 0.52
CA PRO A 11 16.48 51.87 -0.71
C PRO A 11 15.04 51.34 -0.71
N PHE A 12 14.29 51.47 0.40
CA PHE A 12 12.92 50.93 0.52
C PHE A 12 11.80 51.97 0.43
N ALA A 13 12.09 53.24 0.15
CA ALA A 13 11.09 54.30 -0.01
C ALA A 13 10.21 54.20 -1.28
N LEU A 14 10.24 53.06 -1.99
CA LEU A 14 9.62 52.86 -3.31
C LEU A 14 8.29 52.09 -3.30
N PHE A 15 7.82 51.64 -2.13
CA PHE A 15 6.48 51.05 -2.00
C PHE A 15 5.50 52.10 -1.50
N GLY A 16 5.01 52.88 -2.46
CA GLY A 16 3.96 53.86 -2.26
C GLY A 16 2.65 53.23 -1.78
N ASN A 17 2.00 53.95 -0.88
CA ASN A 17 0.61 53.81 -0.52
C ASN A 17 -0.28 53.83 -1.77
N GLN A 18 -1.15 52.84 -1.90
CA GLN A 18 -2.31 52.91 -2.76
C GLN A 18 -3.54 52.51 -1.94
N ASP A 19 -4.15 53.52 -1.34
CA ASP A 19 -5.55 53.50 -0.93
C ASP A 19 -6.40 53.42 -2.21
N GLN A 20 -7.05 52.29 -2.44
CA GLN A 20 -8.19 52.20 -3.35
C GLN A 20 -9.32 51.45 -2.65
N ASN A 21 -10.31 52.24 -2.25
CA ASN A 21 -11.70 51.84 -2.09
C ASN A 21 -12.18 51.23 -3.41
N ASP A 22 -12.37 49.93 -3.44
CA ASP A 22 -13.28 49.30 -4.40
C ASP A 22 -14.44 48.67 -3.65
N ASN A 23 -15.60 49.30 -3.83
CA ASN A 23 -16.90 48.85 -3.40
C ASN A 23 -17.31 47.73 -4.36
N PHE A 24 -17.00 46.49 -3.99
CA PHE A 24 -17.33 45.28 -4.74
C PHE A 24 -18.56 44.63 -4.10
N ASP A 25 -19.74 45.10 -4.50
CA ASP A 25 -20.98 44.33 -4.40
C ASP A 25 -20.95 43.31 -5.55
N ASP A 26 -20.91 42.01 -5.25
CA ASP A 26 -21.41 40.94 -6.14
C ASP A 26 -21.32 39.55 -5.46
N ASP A 27 -22.41 39.19 -4.76
CA ASP A 27 -23.22 37.98 -5.00
C ASP A 27 -22.52 36.63 -5.27
N TRP A 28 -21.53 36.25 -4.47
CA TRP A 28 -21.01 34.87 -4.50
C TRP A 28 -20.79 34.25 -3.12
N ASP A 29 -21.88 33.96 -2.40
CA ASP A 29 -21.84 32.95 -1.35
C ASP A 29 -23.16 32.16 -1.19
N PRO A 30 -23.39 31.11 -1.99
CA PRO A 30 -24.52 30.18 -1.78
C PRO A 30 -24.34 29.29 -0.53
N PHE A 31 -23.23 29.40 0.20
CA PHE A 31 -22.95 28.60 1.39
C PHE A 31 -23.38 29.31 2.68
N ALA A 32 -23.36 30.66 2.70
CA ALA A 32 -23.76 31.45 3.86
C ALA A 32 -25.23 31.26 4.28
N GLU A 33 -26.16 31.08 3.32
CA GLU A 33 -27.57 30.77 3.63
C GLU A 33 -27.76 29.39 4.29
N THR A 34 -26.82 28.46 4.10
CA THR A 34 -26.94 27.11 4.68
C THR A 34 -26.53 27.08 6.15
N LEU A 35 -25.67 28.02 6.57
CA LEU A 35 -25.20 28.13 7.97
C LEU A 35 -26.25 28.77 8.89
N GLN A 36 -27.08 29.68 8.37
CA GLN A 36 -28.15 30.31 9.15
C GLN A 36 -29.32 29.34 9.44
N LYS A 37 -29.41 28.23 8.71
CA LYS A 37 -30.47 27.24 8.87
C LYS A 37 -30.19 26.18 9.94
N PHE A 38 -28.97 26.11 10.48
CA PHE A 38 -28.60 25.15 11.52
C PHE A 38 -28.84 25.66 12.94
N ASP A 39 -29.00 26.96 13.14
CA ASP A 39 -29.21 27.55 14.47
C ASP A 39 -30.70 27.61 14.88
N ASP A 40 -31.65 27.39 13.97
CA ASP A 40 -33.10 27.48 14.26
C ASP A 40 -33.75 26.14 14.70
N ASP A 41 -33.04 25.01 14.58
CA ASP A 41 -33.59 23.68 14.92
C ASP A 41 -33.18 23.16 16.33
N SER A 42 -32.44 23.94 17.13
CA SER A 42 -31.93 23.47 18.43
C SER A 42 -32.93 23.57 19.60
N ALA A 43 -34.23 23.70 19.33
CA ALA A 43 -35.27 23.88 20.35
C ALA A 43 -36.21 22.68 20.54
N ASN A 44 -35.82 21.47 20.14
CA ASN A 44 -36.52 20.25 20.56
C ASN A 44 -35.55 19.18 21.10
N SER A 45 -35.79 18.84 22.35
CA SER A 45 -35.00 18.01 23.25
C SER A 45 -35.25 16.51 23.08
N ASN A 46 -34.21 15.73 23.39
CA ASN A 46 -34.16 14.30 23.77
C ASN A 46 -33.54 13.28 22.80
N GLU A 47 -32.61 13.65 21.93
CA GLU A 47 -31.77 12.65 21.25
C GLU A 47 -30.34 12.61 21.82
N ASP A 48 -29.94 11.42 22.27
CA ASP A 48 -28.64 11.10 22.83
C ASP A 48 -27.56 11.21 21.74
N PRO A 49 -26.52 12.06 21.87
CA PRO A 49 -25.53 12.29 20.82
C PRO A 49 -24.60 11.08 20.57
N PHE A 50 -24.79 9.94 21.26
CA PHE A 50 -23.97 8.74 21.13
C PHE A 50 -24.71 7.49 20.62
N VAL A 51 -25.76 7.66 19.81
CA VAL A 51 -26.37 6.50 19.13
C VAL A 51 -25.37 5.92 18.10
N PRO A 52 -25.02 4.63 18.19
CA PRO A 52 -24.19 3.97 17.18
C PRO A 52 -24.86 4.07 15.81
N VAL A 53 -24.13 4.55 14.81
CA VAL A 53 -24.60 4.60 13.41
C VAL A 53 -24.77 3.16 12.91
N ASP A 54 -26.02 2.74 12.73
CA ASP A 54 -26.37 1.44 12.18
C ASP A 54 -26.35 1.54 10.65
N PHE A 55 -25.32 0.98 10.02
CA PHE A 55 -25.16 1.04 8.56
C PHE A 55 -26.16 0.10 7.87
N THR A 56 -27.30 0.63 7.43
CA THR A 56 -28.24 -0.12 6.61
C THR A 56 -27.81 -0.10 5.14
N GLN A 57 -27.91 -1.25 4.46
CA GLN A 57 -27.40 -1.48 3.09
C GLN A 57 -28.02 -0.60 1.98
N ASN A 58 -28.90 0.35 2.32
CA ASN A 58 -29.62 1.18 1.36
C ASN A 58 -28.95 2.53 1.03
N GLU A 59 -27.87 2.92 1.71
CA GLU A 59 -27.22 4.23 1.53
C GLU A 59 -25.97 4.21 0.62
N LEU A 60 -25.61 3.07 0.02
CA LEU A 60 -24.49 3.02 -0.93
C LEU A 60 -24.92 3.48 -2.34
N PRO A 61 -24.11 4.30 -3.03
CA PRO A 61 -24.43 4.81 -4.37
C PRO A 61 -24.69 3.70 -5.41
N VAL A 62 -25.73 3.92 -6.22
CA VAL A 62 -26.38 2.95 -7.14
C VAL A 62 -25.44 2.33 -8.19
N GLN A 63 -24.23 2.85 -8.38
CA GLN A 63 -23.28 2.38 -9.40
C GLN A 63 -22.68 0.98 -9.14
N HIS A 64 -23.03 0.34 -8.01
CA HIS A 64 -22.59 -1.01 -7.65
C HIS A 64 -23.60 -2.14 -7.92
N ARG A 65 -24.61 -1.94 -8.77
CA ARG A 65 -25.45 -3.06 -9.25
C ARG A 65 -24.83 -3.71 -10.49
N ARG A 66 -23.84 -4.59 -10.31
CA ARG A 66 -23.48 -5.56 -11.35
C ARG A 66 -24.38 -6.79 -11.23
N THR A 67 -25.22 -7.00 -12.23
CA THR A 67 -26.00 -8.22 -12.42
C THR A 67 -25.06 -9.40 -12.65
N ILE A 68 -25.27 -10.47 -11.89
CA ILE A 68 -24.47 -11.69 -11.95
C ILE A 68 -25.02 -12.51 -13.12
N SER A 69 -24.21 -12.74 -14.16
CA SER A 69 -24.56 -13.67 -15.22
C SER A 69 -24.57 -15.10 -14.66
N SER A 70 -25.77 -15.64 -14.50
CA SER A 70 -25.93 -17.05 -14.14
C SER A 70 -25.54 -17.94 -15.33
N PRO A 71 -24.76 -19.01 -15.14
CA PRO A 71 -24.42 -19.91 -16.23
C PRO A 71 -25.68 -20.66 -16.69
N MET A 72 -26.00 -20.58 -17.98
CA MET A 72 -27.08 -21.36 -18.58
C MET A 72 -26.81 -22.85 -18.38
N ARG A 73 -27.71 -23.52 -17.63
CA ARG A 73 -27.79 -24.98 -17.65
C ARG A 73 -28.31 -25.41 -19.02
N VAL A 74 -27.46 -26.03 -19.81
CA VAL A 74 -27.87 -26.76 -21.02
C VAL A 74 -28.55 -28.05 -20.55
N LEU A 75 -29.88 -28.09 -20.68
CA LEU A 75 -30.68 -29.29 -20.48
C LEU A 75 -30.49 -30.20 -21.70
N SER A 76 -29.72 -31.28 -21.55
CA SER A 76 -29.71 -32.38 -22.51
C SER A 76 -30.87 -33.35 -22.19
N PRO A 77 -31.59 -33.87 -23.21
CA PRO A 77 -32.69 -34.80 -22.99
C PRO A 77 -32.17 -36.19 -22.61
N GLN A 78 -32.68 -36.73 -21.49
CA GLN A 78 -32.45 -38.10 -21.06
C GLN A 78 -33.47 -39.04 -21.70
N PRO A 79 -33.07 -40.20 -22.27
CA PRO A 79 -34.00 -41.26 -22.63
C PRO A 79 -34.37 -42.10 -21.40
N VAL A 80 -35.66 -42.40 -21.28
CA VAL A 80 -36.23 -43.32 -20.28
C VAL A 80 -35.95 -44.75 -20.72
N TYR A 81 -35.29 -45.55 -19.89
CA TYR A 81 -35.24 -47.01 -20.06
C TYR A 81 -35.59 -47.74 -18.76
N ASN A 82 -36.39 -48.78 -18.95
CA ASN A 82 -36.99 -49.64 -17.93
C ASN A 82 -35.97 -50.58 -17.25
N ASN A 83 -36.32 -50.93 -16.01
CA ASN A 83 -35.72 -51.96 -15.15
C ASN A 83 -35.32 -53.25 -15.88
N THR A 84 -34.05 -53.64 -15.74
CA THR A 84 -33.64 -55.04 -15.53
C THR A 84 -32.29 -55.11 -14.80
N VAL A 85 -32.23 -56.00 -13.81
CA VAL A 85 -31.10 -56.37 -12.95
C VAL A 85 -29.92 -56.90 -13.78
N TYR A 86 -28.72 -56.29 -13.70
CA TYR A 86 -27.44 -56.94 -14.03
C TYR A 86 -26.22 -56.24 -13.37
N HIS A 87 -25.18 -57.03 -13.10
CA HIS A 87 -23.91 -56.79 -12.40
C HIS A 87 -23.17 -55.46 -12.68
N PRO A 88 -22.33 -54.96 -11.75
CA PRO A 88 -21.52 -53.77 -11.97
C PRO A 88 -20.34 -54.07 -12.90
N PRO A 89 -20.20 -53.39 -14.05
CA PRO A 89 -18.94 -53.39 -14.76
C PRO A 89 -18.03 -52.30 -14.18
N VAL A 90 -16.76 -52.65 -14.05
CA VAL A 90 -15.68 -51.77 -13.61
C VAL A 90 -15.57 -50.60 -14.60
N CYS A 91 -15.81 -49.37 -14.16
CA CYS A 91 -15.55 -48.16 -14.95
C CYS A 91 -14.04 -48.03 -15.18
N GLN A 92 -13.54 -48.54 -16.31
CA GLN A 92 -12.25 -48.14 -16.83
C GLN A 92 -12.40 -46.79 -17.52
N LEU A 93 -11.78 -45.76 -16.93
CA LEU A 93 -11.66 -44.44 -17.54
C LEU A 93 -10.94 -44.58 -18.89
N PRO A 94 -11.39 -43.89 -19.94
CA PRO A 94 -10.69 -43.90 -21.22
C PRO A 94 -9.26 -43.36 -21.03
N LEU A 95 -8.27 -44.15 -21.43
CA LEU A 95 -6.89 -43.69 -21.54
C LEU A 95 -6.86 -42.51 -22.52
N ALA A 96 -6.44 -41.35 -22.03
CA ALA A 96 -6.13 -40.21 -22.88
C ALA A 96 -4.92 -40.58 -23.77
N MET A 97 -5.18 -40.82 -25.05
CA MET A 97 -4.14 -40.99 -26.06
C MET A 97 -3.50 -39.64 -26.35
N SER A 98 -2.27 -39.47 -25.90
CA SER A 98 -1.43 -38.32 -26.22
C SER A 98 -0.92 -38.45 -27.66
N THR A 99 -1.56 -37.78 -28.61
CA THR A 99 -1.10 -37.69 -30.00
C THR A 99 -0.09 -36.56 -30.14
N CYS A 100 1.15 -36.80 -29.75
CA CYS A 100 2.26 -35.94 -30.13
C CYS A 100 3.42 -36.79 -30.68
N ASP A 101 3.19 -37.34 -31.88
CA ASP A 101 4.24 -37.90 -32.73
C ASP A 101 5.06 -36.77 -33.34
N PHE A 102 6.19 -36.45 -32.70
CA PHE A 102 7.27 -35.68 -33.32
C PHE A 102 8.25 -36.65 -33.99
N HIS A 103 7.88 -37.16 -35.17
CA HIS A 103 8.81 -37.84 -36.04
C HIS A 103 8.78 -37.27 -37.47
N ASN A 104 9.94 -36.74 -37.86
CA ASN A 104 10.43 -36.53 -39.22
C ASN A 104 9.56 -35.72 -40.19
N GLN A 105 9.73 -34.39 -40.16
CA GLN A 105 9.49 -33.54 -41.31
C GLN A 105 10.85 -33.00 -41.83
N PRO A 106 11.17 -33.13 -43.13
CA PRO A 106 12.39 -32.58 -43.71
C PRO A 106 12.33 -31.04 -43.71
N ARG A 107 13.40 -30.41 -43.23
CA ARG A 107 13.54 -28.96 -43.10
C ARG A 107 13.46 -28.28 -44.48
N PRO A 108 12.58 -27.30 -44.71
CA PRO A 108 12.69 -26.44 -45.88
C PRO A 108 13.89 -25.48 -45.74
N PHE A 109 14.45 -25.15 -46.90
CA PHE A 109 15.68 -24.42 -47.11
C PHE A 109 15.83 -23.12 -46.28
N ILE A 110 17.02 -22.98 -45.71
CA ILE A 110 17.51 -21.78 -45.04
C ILE A 110 17.73 -20.70 -46.09
N ILE A 111 16.86 -19.68 -46.12
CA ILE A 111 17.16 -18.40 -46.79
C ILE A 111 18.00 -17.57 -45.81
N PRO A 112 19.22 -17.13 -46.16
CA PRO A 112 20.01 -16.28 -45.29
C PRO A 112 19.32 -14.91 -45.18
N ARG A 113 18.76 -14.62 -44.00
CA ARG A 113 18.30 -13.26 -43.69
C ARG A 113 19.50 -12.31 -43.66
N PRO A 114 19.39 -11.12 -44.24
CA PRO A 114 20.43 -10.10 -44.11
C PRO A 114 20.62 -9.75 -42.63
N PRO A 115 21.83 -9.37 -42.21
CA PRO A 115 22.10 -8.98 -40.84
C PRO A 115 21.27 -7.73 -40.54
N PHE A 116 20.19 -7.91 -39.78
CA PHE A 116 19.60 -6.82 -39.04
C PHE A 116 20.67 -6.37 -38.04
N ASN A 117 21.34 -5.26 -38.35
CA ASN A 117 21.99 -4.43 -37.36
C ASN A 117 20.90 -4.00 -36.37
N ILE A 118 20.69 -4.83 -35.34
CA ILE A 118 20.03 -4.40 -34.13
C ILE A 118 21.01 -3.38 -33.54
N PRO A 119 20.66 -2.09 -33.47
CA PRO A 119 21.47 -1.18 -32.68
C PRO A 119 21.47 -1.77 -31.29
N LEU A 120 22.67 -2.00 -30.76
CA LEU A 120 22.92 -2.38 -29.37
C LEU A 120 21.91 -1.62 -28.52
N ARG A 121 20.85 -2.32 -28.09
CA ARG A 121 19.83 -1.72 -27.24
C ARG A 121 20.62 -1.43 -25.99
N GLN A 122 20.98 -0.16 -25.80
CA GLN A 122 21.31 0.40 -24.51
C GLN A 122 20.17 -0.05 -23.63
N THR A 123 20.39 -1.16 -22.92
CA THR A 123 19.69 -1.50 -21.72
C THR A 123 19.69 -0.21 -20.95
N MET A 124 18.51 0.38 -20.81
CA MET A 124 18.32 1.64 -20.11
C MET A 124 18.99 1.47 -18.76
N CYS A 125 20.17 2.05 -18.60
CA CYS A 125 20.73 2.37 -17.31
C CYS A 125 19.72 3.35 -16.74
N SER A 126 18.71 2.80 -16.06
CA SER A 126 17.85 3.57 -15.17
C SER A 126 18.81 4.40 -14.33
N GLU A 127 18.74 5.72 -14.48
CA GLU A 127 19.46 6.62 -13.59
C GLU A 127 19.08 6.20 -12.18
N PHE A 128 20.02 5.59 -11.46
CA PHE A 128 19.79 5.22 -10.07
C PHE A 128 19.47 6.53 -9.36
N THR A 129 18.23 6.67 -8.89
CA THR A 129 17.87 7.81 -8.05
C THR A 129 18.84 7.87 -6.87
N SER A 130 19.14 9.07 -6.37
CA SER A 130 20.06 9.27 -5.23
C SER A 130 19.75 8.31 -4.06
N ASP A 131 18.47 8.09 -3.80
CA ASP A 131 17.98 7.21 -2.73
C ASP A 131 18.30 5.72 -2.97
N GLU A 132 18.31 5.30 -4.24
CA GLU A 132 18.62 3.92 -4.60
C GLU A 132 20.11 3.64 -4.45
N ALA A 133 20.96 4.58 -4.87
CA ALA A 133 22.40 4.51 -4.62
C ALA A 133 22.72 4.47 -3.11
N ALA A 134 22.05 5.32 -2.31
CA ALA A 134 22.17 5.32 -0.86
C ALA A 134 21.74 3.98 -0.24
N PHE A 135 20.62 3.40 -0.69
CA PHE A 135 20.17 2.10 -0.22
C PHE A 135 21.19 0.99 -0.55
N PHE A 136 21.77 0.97 -1.75
CA PHE A 136 22.80 -0.01 -2.11
C PHE A 136 24.09 0.17 -1.30
N ALA A 137 24.47 1.40 -1.00
CA ALA A 137 25.62 1.69 -0.14
C ALA A 137 25.40 1.11 1.27
N VAL A 138 24.25 1.38 1.89
CA VAL A 138 23.88 0.88 3.22
C VAL A 138 23.73 -0.64 3.24
N ARG A 139 23.16 -1.22 2.18
CA ARG A 139 23.09 -2.68 2.02
C ARG A 139 24.49 -3.33 2.00
N SER A 140 25.49 -2.61 1.52
CA SER A 140 26.88 -3.10 1.41
C SER A 140 27.74 -2.73 2.62
N ASP A 141 27.19 -1.98 3.59
CA ASP A 141 27.92 -1.48 4.75
C ASP A 141 28.00 -2.56 5.86
N PRO A 142 29.20 -3.08 6.19
CA PRO A 142 29.36 -4.08 7.24
C PRO A 142 29.19 -3.53 8.66
N THR A 143 29.23 -2.20 8.84
CA THR A 143 29.13 -1.55 10.14
C THR A 143 27.69 -1.50 10.66
N LEU A 144 26.71 -1.52 9.75
CA LEU A 144 25.29 -1.57 10.08
C LEU A 144 24.86 -3.01 10.33
N ASN A 145 25.11 -3.46 11.55
CA ASN A 145 24.71 -4.77 12.03
C ASN A 145 23.82 -4.68 13.28
N PHE A 146 23.03 -5.73 13.47
CA PHE A 146 22.15 -5.91 14.62
C PHE A 146 21.92 -7.40 14.84
N ASN A 147 21.44 -7.75 16.03
CA ASN A 147 21.03 -9.11 16.35
C ASN A 147 19.49 -9.22 16.18
N PRO A 148 18.98 -9.95 15.18
CA PRO A 148 17.55 -9.99 14.86
C PRO A 148 16.74 -10.64 15.98
N LEU A 149 17.28 -11.68 16.63
CA LEU A 149 16.59 -12.38 17.71
C LEU A 149 16.44 -11.49 18.94
N ARG A 150 17.51 -10.79 19.34
CA ARG A 150 17.49 -9.84 20.48
C ARG A 150 16.62 -8.61 20.20
N LEU A 151 16.46 -8.26 18.93
CA LEU A 151 15.55 -7.20 18.51
C LEU A 151 14.07 -7.61 18.56
N GLY A 152 13.80 -8.90 18.76
CA GLY A 152 12.44 -9.43 18.74
C GLY A 152 11.85 -9.43 17.33
N LEU A 153 12.68 -9.65 16.30
CA LEU A 153 12.17 -9.92 14.97
C LEU A 153 11.44 -11.26 14.97
N ILE A 154 10.40 -11.34 14.14
CA ILE A 154 9.53 -12.51 14.03
C ILE A 154 9.62 -13.11 12.62
N PRO A 155 9.37 -14.41 12.45
CA PRO A 155 9.13 -15.38 13.50
C PRO A 155 10.44 -15.73 14.22
N PRO A 156 10.44 -15.95 15.55
CA PRO A 156 11.66 -16.08 16.34
C PRO A 156 12.50 -17.30 15.96
N ASN A 157 11.86 -18.37 15.47
CA ASN A 157 12.52 -19.59 15.02
C ASN A 157 13.34 -19.43 13.73
N LEU A 158 13.15 -18.33 12.99
CA LEU A 158 13.92 -18.05 11.78
C LEU A 158 15.27 -17.39 12.09
N TRP A 159 15.39 -16.77 13.27
CA TRP A 159 16.52 -15.92 13.61
C TRP A 159 17.47 -16.62 14.58
N GLU A 160 18.75 -16.65 14.21
CA GLU A 160 19.82 -17.10 15.10
C GLU A 160 20.21 -15.97 16.07
N ASP A 161 20.69 -16.30 17.28
CA ASP A 161 21.29 -15.33 18.21
C ASP A 161 22.69 -14.91 17.73
N ARG A 162 22.76 -14.26 16.56
CA ARG A 162 23.99 -13.71 15.98
C ARG A 162 23.77 -12.32 15.42
N ASN A 163 24.85 -11.55 15.34
CA ASN A 163 24.80 -10.30 14.58
C ASN A 163 24.72 -10.63 13.08
N MET A 164 23.85 -9.91 12.38
CA MET A 164 23.77 -9.90 10.93
C MET A 164 23.79 -8.45 10.44
N THR A 165 24.31 -8.25 9.24
CA THR A 165 24.28 -6.96 8.56
C THR A 165 22.87 -6.65 8.07
N PHE A 166 22.57 -5.36 7.89
CA PHE A 166 21.35 -4.93 7.22
C PHE A 166 21.22 -5.56 5.83
N GLY A 167 22.33 -5.65 5.09
CA GLY A 167 22.38 -6.28 3.78
C GLY A 167 21.92 -7.73 3.75
N GLU A 168 22.44 -8.54 4.67
CA GLU A 168 22.04 -9.95 4.85
C GLU A 168 20.54 -10.04 5.17
N CYS A 169 20.04 -9.21 6.08
CA CYS A 169 18.62 -9.21 6.47
C CYS A 169 17.71 -8.88 5.28
N VAL A 170 18.11 -7.91 4.46
CA VAL A 170 17.40 -7.55 3.23
C VAL A 170 17.35 -8.71 2.26
N SER A 171 18.47 -9.37 1.96
CA SER A 171 18.51 -10.48 0.99
C SER A 171 17.85 -11.75 1.48
N GLU A 172 18.04 -12.11 2.75
CA GLU A 172 17.62 -13.40 3.29
C GLU A 172 16.15 -13.40 3.71
N PHE A 173 15.60 -12.23 4.08
CA PHE A 173 14.24 -12.10 4.60
C PHE A 173 13.35 -11.18 3.79
N PHE A 174 13.69 -9.89 3.67
CA PHE A 174 12.78 -8.90 3.07
C PHE A 174 12.52 -9.12 1.58
N GLN A 175 13.56 -9.44 0.81
CA GLN A 175 13.47 -9.69 -0.63
C GLN A 175 13.16 -11.16 -0.96
N ARG A 176 13.09 -12.04 0.04
CA ARG A 176 12.70 -13.44 -0.16
C ARG A 176 11.22 -13.53 -0.52
N LYS A 177 10.87 -14.49 -1.38
CA LYS A 177 9.46 -14.72 -1.75
C LYS A 177 8.62 -15.03 -0.51
N ASN A 178 7.41 -14.47 -0.46
CA ASN A 178 6.49 -14.69 0.65
C ASN A 178 6.21 -16.19 0.86
N ASN A 179 6.29 -16.61 2.11
CA ASN A 179 5.97 -17.96 2.61
C ASN A 179 5.44 -17.82 4.05
N ALA A 180 5.12 -18.94 4.71
CA ALA A 180 4.57 -18.92 6.06
C ALA A 180 5.45 -18.16 7.08
N ASN A 181 6.77 -18.23 6.94
CA ASN A 181 7.74 -17.63 7.87
C ASN A 181 8.16 -16.21 7.46
N SER A 182 7.96 -15.80 6.20
CA SER A 182 8.34 -14.48 5.69
C SER A 182 7.20 -13.83 4.89
N ARG A 183 5.99 -13.84 5.46
CA ARG A 183 4.80 -13.20 4.87
C ARG A 183 4.85 -11.68 5.04
N PHE A 184 3.94 -10.98 4.37
CA PHE A 184 3.90 -9.51 4.39
C PHE A 184 3.81 -8.92 5.80
N SER A 185 2.93 -9.45 6.66
CA SER A 185 2.78 -8.94 8.04
C SER A 185 4.07 -9.06 8.85
N HIS A 186 4.83 -10.15 8.71
CA HIS A 186 6.12 -10.32 9.36
C HIS A 186 7.14 -9.30 8.85
N LYS A 187 7.17 -9.06 7.53
CA LYS A 187 8.04 -8.05 6.93
C LYS A 187 7.71 -6.65 7.40
N LEU A 188 6.43 -6.27 7.42
CA LEU A 188 6.01 -4.97 7.92
C LEU A 188 6.40 -4.79 9.40
N PHE A 189 6.12 -5.79 10.24
CA PHE A 189 6.49 -5.76 11.65
C PHE A 189 7.99 -5.62 11.87
N ASN A 190 8.79 -6.44 11.19
CA ASN A 190 10.25 -6.41 11.34
C ASN A 190 10.85 -5.10 10.82
N ALA A 191 10.31 -4.53 9.74
CA ALA A 191 10.71 -3.23 9.24
C ALA A 191 10.45 -2.12 10.27
N LEU A 192 9.31 -2.18 10.97
CA LEU A 192 8.98 -1.25 12.05
C LEU A 192 9.93 -1.41 13.23
N ARG A 193 10.21 -2.66 13.66
CA ARG A 193 11.20 -2.93 14.71
C ARG A 193 12.58 -2.35 14.40
N LEU A 194 13.03 -2.44 13.14
CA LEU A 194 14.28 -1.81 12.71
C LEU A 194 14.23 -0.29 12.82
N SER A 195 13.14 0.35 12.38
CA SER A 195 12.98 1.81 12.47
C SER A 195 12.95 2.32 13.92
N GLU A 196 12.39 1.53 14.84
CA GLU A 196 12.33 1.87 16.27
C GLU A 196 13.66 1.66 16.97
N PHE A 197 14.41 0.63 16.57
CA PHE A 197 15.71 0.30 17.16
C PHE A 197 16.74 1.40 16.95
N ASN A 198 16.86 1.86 15.70
CA ASN A 198 17.79 2.92 15.34
C ASN A 198 17.20 3.74 14.19
N PRO A 199 16.98 5.05 14.37
CA PRO A 199 16.43 5.92 13.34
C PRO A 199 17.17 5.89 12.00
N ILE A 200 18.45 5.50 11.98
CA ILE A 200 19.24 5.34 10.75
C ILE A 200 18.58 4.40 9.74
N TYR A 201 17.80 3.41 10.20
CA TYR A 201 17.13 2.46 9.31
C TYR A 201 15.89 3.04 8.64
N THR A 202 15.26 4.07 9.23
CA THR A 202 14.00 4.66 8.76
C THR A 202 13.95 4.98 7.26
N PRO A 203 14.93 5.73 6.68
CA PRO A 203 14.90 6.04 5.24
C PRO A 203 15.09 4.82 4.33
N PHE A 204 15.62 3.71 4.86
CA PHE A 204 15.90 2.49 4.09
C PHE A 204 14.79 1.46 4.21
N VAL A 205 14.13 1.37 5.37
CA VAL A 205 12.96 0.51 5.56
C VAL A 205 11.68 1.17 5.07
N GLY A 206 11.60 2.50 5.10
CA GLY A 206 10.46 3.25 4.56
C GLY A 206 9.19 3.19 5.41
N VAL A 207 9.25 2.65 6.63
CA VAL A 207 8.10 2.59 7.54
C VAL A 207 8.51 3.05 8.93
N LYS A 208 7.64 3.79 9.62
CA LYS A 208 7.78 4.08 11.06
C LYS A 208 6.41 4.25 11.71
N TRP A 209 6.34 4.04 13.01
CA TRP A 209 5.21 4.46 13.83
C TRP A 209 5.21 5.98 14.00
N LEU A 210 4.05 6.62 13.80
CA LEU A 210 3.82 8.01 14.22
C LEU A 210 3.26 8.07 15.64
N ASN A 211 2.43 7.10 15.98
CA ASN A 211 1.92 6.87 17.33
C ASN A 211 1.68 5.36 17.52
N GLU A 212 0.81 4.97 18.44
CA GLU A 212 0.53 3.56 18.71
C GLU A 212 -0.15 2.82 17.53
N ASN A 213 -0.93 3.50 16.68
CA ASN A 213 -1.80 2.83 15.70
C ASN A 213 -1.60 3.34 14.26
N ILE A 214 -0.93 4.47 14.08
CA ILE A 214 -0.73 5.14 12.79
C ILE A 214 0.68 4.87 12.29
N LEU A 215 0.74 4.35 11.08
CA LEU A 215 1.95 4.08 10.33
C LEU A 215 2.19 5.18 9.31
N ARG A 216 3.42 5.68 9.25
CA ARG A 216 3.94 6.45 8.11
C ARG A 216 4.70 5.50 7.19
N VAL A 217 4.32 5.48 5.92
CA VAL A 217 4.92 4.60 4.91
C VAL A 217 5.37 5.42 3.70
N ASP A 218 6.69 5.49 3.50
CA ASP A 218 7.29 5.88 2.23
C ASP A 218 7.21 4.69 1.26
N LYS A 219 6.34 4.82 0.26
CA LYS A 219 6.05 3.74 -0.68
C LYS A 219 7.26 3.31 -1.50
N ARG A 220 8.19 4.22 -1.82
CA ARG A 220 9.37 3.93 -2.65
C ARG A 220 10.43 3.22 -1.83
N ALA A 221 10.72 3.73 -0.63
CA ALA A 221 11.68 3.11 0.28
C ALA A 221 11.22 1.70 0.70
N PHE A 222 9.95 1.55 1.09
CA PHE A 222 9.44 0.24 1.50
C PHE A 222 9.35 -0.75 0.33
N ALA A 223 8.98 -0.29 -0.87
CA ALA A 223 9.02 -1.14 -2.07
C ALA A 223 10.43 -1.64 -2.39
N ARG A 224 11.44 -0.78 -2.27
CA ARG A 224 12.85 -1.13 -2.47
C ARG A 224 13.34 -2.14 -1.44
N LEU A 225 12.96 -1.98 -0.17
CA LEU A 225 13.23 -2.97 0.88
C LEU A 225 12.67 -4.35 0.50
N LEU A 226 11.42 -4.40 0.04
CA LEU A 226 10.73 -5.64 -0.34
C LEU A 226 11.17 -6.21 -1.70
N GLY A 227 11.89 -5.44 -2.52
CA GLY A 227 12.30 -5.83 -3.86
C GLY A 227 11.14 -5.91 -4.87
N ILE A 228 10.09 -5.11 -4.68
CA ILE A 228 8.92 -5.08 -5.58
C ILE A 228 9.04 -3.95 -6.60
N LYS A 229 8.60 -4.23 -7.84
CA LYS A 229 8.66 -3.25 -8.96
C LYS A 229 7.36 -2.48 -9.15
N SER A 230 6.22 -3.16 -9.03
CA SER A 230 4.90 -2.55 -9.14
C SER A 230 4.44 -2.09 -7.76
N ILE A 231 4.77 -0.86 -7.38
CA ILE A 231 4.55 -0.32 -6.04
C ILE A 231 3.06 -0.24 -5.71
N ASP A 232 2.31 0.61 -6.43
CA ASP A 232 0.90 0.86 -6.12
C ASP A 232 0.06 -0.41 -6.28
N GLY A 233 0.31 -1.20 -7.35
CA GLY A 233 -0.37 -2.46 -7.60
C GLY A 233 -0.17 -3.52 -6.51
N SER A 234 1.05 -3.64 -5.98
CA SER A 234 1.38 -4.68 -5.00
C SER A 234 1.08 -4.25 -3.56
N LEU A 235 1.14 -2.96 -3.24
CA LEU A 235 0.99 -2.47 -1.87
C LEU A 235 -0.39 -1.86 -1.62
N PHE A 236 -0.86 -0.96 -2.48
CA PHE A 236 -1.97 -0.04 -2.19
C PHE A 236 -3.24 -0.29 -3.01
N HIS A 237 -3.19 -1.13 -4.05
CA HIS A 237 -4.39 -1.58 -4.76
C HIS A 237 -5.34 -2.32 -3.81
N GLN A 238 -6.62 -2.43 -4.14
CA GLN A 238 -7.61 -3.15 -3.30
C GLN A 238 -7.24 -4.62 -3.00
N GLN A 239 -6.44 -5.24 -3.87
CA GLN A 239 -5.88 -6.58 -3.71
C GLN A 239 -4.40 -6.58 -3.30
N GLY A 240 -3.84 -5.40 -3.07
CA GLY A 240 -2.47 -5.18 -2.61
C GLY A 240 -2.30 -5.58 -1.14
N ASN A 241 -1.06 -5.62 -0.70
CA ASN A 241 -0.69 -6.13 0.61
C ASN A 241 -1.33 -5.35 1.77
N PHE A 242 -1.38 -4.01 1.71
CA PHE A 242 -1.96 -3.23 2.81
C PHE A 242 -3.49 -3.43 2.91
N PRO A 243 -4.30 -3.19 1.86
CA PRO A 243 -5.74 -3.38 1.97
C PRO A 243 -6.14 -4.83 2.25
N SER A 244 -5.45 -5.80 1.65
CA SER A 244 -5.71 -7.21 1.94
C SER A 244 -5.46 -7.55 3.41
N HIS A 245 -4.49 -6.94 4.09
CA HIS A 245 -4.24 -7.19 5.52
C HIS A 245 -5.01 -6.23 6.45
N GLY A 246 -6.10 -5.62 5.99
CA GLY A 246 -6.99 -4.82 6.83
C GLY A 246 -6.47 -3.40 7.12
N PHE A 247 -5.46 -2.92 6.40
CA PHE A 247 -5.02 -1.54 6.51
C PHE A 247 -5.87 -0.62 5.65
N PHE A 248 -6.21 0.52 6.24
CA PHE A 248 -6.89 1.63 5.60
C PHE A 248 -5.92 2.81 5.46
N GLU A 249 -5.92 3.45 4.30
CA GLU A 249 -5.10 4.63 4.03
C GLU A 249 -5.86 5.89 4.44
N ILE A 250 -5.23 6.73 5.27
CA ILE A 250 -5.81 7.99 5.71
C ILE A 250 -5.48 9.04 4.63
N GLY A 251 -6.51 9.51 3.93
CA GLY A 251 -6.39 10.58 2.95
C GLY A 251 -6.19 11.96 3.61
N ALA A 252 -5.72 12.93 2.82
CA ALA A 252 -5.48 14.30 3.30
C ALA A 252 -6.73 14.95 3.95
N GLY A 253 -7.93 14.68 3.41
CA GLY A 253 -9.19 15.19 3.96
C GLY A 253 -9.63 14.52 5.27
N ASP A 254 -9.10 13.33 5.57
CA ASP A 254 -9.50 12.52 6.72
C ASP A 254 -8.53 12.66 7.91
N VAL A 255 -7.45 13.44 7.76
CA VAL A 255 -6.40 13.59 8.79
C VAL A 255 -7.01 14.03 10.13
N ASN A 256 -7.86 15.05 10.14
CA ASN A 256 -8.46 15.56 11.37
C ASN A 256 -9.38 14.56 12.07
N ARG A 257 -9.88 13.56 11.32
CA ARG A 257 -10.78 12.52 11.84
C ARG A 257 -10.00 11.38 12.50
N TYR A 258 -8.87 10.98 11.93
CA TYR A 258 -8.11 9.80 12.38
C TYR A 258 -6.83 10.14 13.14
N CYS A 259 -6.21 11.27 12.85
CA CYS A 259 -4.97 11.69 13.50
C CYS A 259 -5.28 12.60 14.71
N PRO A 260 -4.72 12.30 15.89
CA PRO A 260 -4.87 13.17 17.04
C PRO A 260 -4.22 14.55 16.78
N PRO A 261 -4.74 15.62 17.40
CA PRO A 261 -4.15 16.96 17.28
C PRO A 261 -2.71 16.95 17.82
N GLY A 262 -1.80 17.63 17.11
CA GLY A 262 -0.38 17.72 17.49
C GLY A 262 0.51 16.57 16.99
N LEU A 263 -0.02 15.63 16.19
CA LEU A 263 0.79 14.62 15.54
C LEU A 263 1.73 15.26 14.50
N ASP A 264 3.02 14.95 14.56
CA ASP A 264 4.00 15.43 13.57
C ASP A 264 3.83 14.70 12.24
N LEU A 265 3.27 15.42 11.25
CA LEU A 265 3.07 14.96 9.88
C LEU A 265 4.14 15.51 8.92
N THR A 266 5.27 16.01 9.42
CA THR A 266 6.33 16.55 8.59
C THR A 266 6.80 15.54 7.55
N GLY A 267 6.82 15.97 6.28
CA GLY A 267 7.22 15.14 5.16
C GLY A 267 6.23 14.04 4.78
N VAL A 268 4.95 14.18 5.14
CA VAL A 268 3.83 13.40 4.61
C VAL A 268 3.22 14.19 3.45
N ASP A 269 3.26 13.64 2.25
CA ASP A 269 2.73 14.27 1.03
C ASP A 269 1.47 13.56 0.50
N PHE A 270 1.02 12.49 1.16
CA PHE A 270 -0.10 11.61 0.78
C PHE A 270 0.02 10.93 -0.59
N GLU A 271 1.13 11.15 -1.31
CA GLU A 271 1.38 10.54 -2.60
C GLU A 271 2.48 9.48 -2.49
N ASN A 272 3.67 9.88 -2.04
CA ASN A 272 4.83 9.02 -1.81
C ASN A 272 4.90 8.56 -0.36
N VAL A 273 4.58 9.45 0.57
CA VAL A 273 4.53 9.18 2.00
C VAL A 273 3.08 9.17 2.44
N ARG A 274 2.58 7.99 2.75
CA ARG A 274 1.19 7.72 3.09
C ARG A 274 1.03 7.40 4.58
N LEU A 275 -0.18 7.63 5.08
CA LEU A 275 -0.58 7.29 6.43
C LEU A 275 -1.51 6.09 6.39
N LEU A 276 -1.24 5.08 7.22
CA LEU A 276 -2.08 3.89 7.32
C LEU A 276 -2.45 3.58 8.76
N VAL A 277 -3.65 3.04 8.94
CA VAL A 277 -4.16 2.51 10.20
C VAL A 277 -4.76 1.13 9.95
N HIS A 278 -4.62 0.21 10.91
CA HIS A 278 -5.28 -1.09 10.81
C HIS A 278 -6.72 -0.99 11.33
N THR A 279 -7.69 -1.37 10.49
CA THR A 279 -9.12 -1.21 10.76
C THR A 279 -9.58 -1.89 12.06
N GLU A 280 -9.12 -3.11 12.32
CA GLU A 280 -9.47 -3.86 13.54
C GLU A 280 -8.54 -3.56 14.73
N ASN A 281 -7.60 -2.60 14.61
CA ASN A 281 -6.58 -2.27 15.63
C ASN A 281 -5.73 -3.45 16.15
N LEU A 282 -5.69 -4.57 15.41
CA LEU A 282 -4.83 -5.72 15.72
C LEU A 282 -3.35 -5.40 15.46
N PHE A 283 -3.07 -4.71 14.36
CA PHE A 283 -1.71 -4.28 14.03
C PHE A 283 -1.43 -2.89 14.62
N LYS A 284 -0.93 -2.89 15.86
CA LYS A 284 -0.54 -1.69 16.61
C LYS A 284 0.88 -1.83 17.19
N ARG A 285 1.43 -0.73 17.68
CA ARG A 285 2.74 -0.71 18.33
C ARG A 285 2.73 -1.66 19.52
N GLY A 286 3.74 -2.53 19.59
CA GLY A 286 3.85 -3.55 20.63
C GLY A 286 3.00 -4.81 20.42
N CYS A 287 2.34 -4.97 19.27
CA CYS A 287 1.69 -6.24 18.92
C CYS A 287 2.68 -7.42 18.93
N THR A 288 2.15 -8.61 19.14
CA THR A 288 2.90 -9.88 19.16
C THR A 288 2.72 -10.64 17.85
N GLU A 289 3.52 -11.70 17.65
CA GLU A 289 3.35 -12.59 16.51
C GLU A 289 1.92 -13.16 16.43
N ALA A 290 1.36 -13.56 17.58
CA ALA A 290 0.00 -14.08 17.67
C ALA A 290 -1.04 -13.04 17.21
N ASP A 291 -0.87 -11.77 17.54
CA ASP A 291 -1.79 -10.71 17.12
C ASP A 291 -1.78 -10.55 15.59
N ILE A 292 -0.58 -10.56 14.99
CA ILE A 292 -0.43 -10.35 13.55
C ILE A 292 -0.79 -11.57 12.70
N GLU A 293 -0.84 -12.78 13.29
CA GLU A 293 -1.35 -13.97 12.60
C GLU A 293 -2.84 -13.88 12.26
N HIS A 294 -3.56 -13.05 13.02
CA HIS A 294 -4.98 -12.77 12.83
C HIS A 294 -5.23 -11.58 11.89
N CYS A 295 -4.21 -10.78 11.57
CA CYS A 295 -4.23 -9.79 10.48
C CYS A 295 -4.22 -10.53 9.13
N ARG A 296 -5.26 -11.31 8.85
CA ARG A 296 -5.39 -12.11 7.64
C ARG A 296 -6.02 -11.30 6.52
N TRP A 297 -5.81 -11.82 5.31
CA TRP A 297 -6.50 -11.41 4.09
C TRP A 297 -7.98 -11.17 4.43
N ALA A 298 -8.42 -9.91 4.40
CA ALA A 298 -9.82 -9.50 4.47
C ALA A 298 -10.51 -10.13 3.25
N SER A 299 -10.85 -11.40 3.37
CA SER A 299 -11.67 -12.13 2.43
C SER A 299 -13.04 -11.54 2.66
N ALA A 300 -13.34 -10.46 1.94
CA ALA A 300 -14.58 -9.68 1.96
C ALA A 300 -15.63 -10.34 2.86
N ARG A 301 -15.60 -10.02 4.16
CA ARG A 301 -16.72 -10.38 5.03
C ARG A 301 -17.86 -9.52 4.53
N LYS A 302 -18.64 -10.08 3.60
CA LYS A 302 -19.93 -9.53 3.20
C LYS A 302 -20.80 -9.57 4.45
N SER A 303 -20.93 -8.42 5.11
CA SER A 303 -22.01 -8.13 6.04
C SER A 303 -23.23 -7.70 5.23
#